data_AF-A0A954WFM4-F1
#
_entry.id   AF-A0A954WFM4-F1
#
_cell.length_a   1.000
_cell.length_b   1.000
_cell.length_c   1.000
_cell.angle_alpha   90.00
_cell.angle_beta   90.00
_cell.angle_gamma   90.00
#
_symmetry.space_group_name_H-M   'P 1'
#
loop_
_entity.id
_entity.type
_entity.pdbx_description
1 polymer ?
#
loop_
_entity_poly.entity_id
_entity_poly.type
_entity_poly.pdbx_seq_one_letter_code
_entity_poly.pdbx_strand_id
1 'polypeptide(L)'
;MYRAEYLAYQMLDQLYRDPKFDPAKFAKHEESQLVADVQRFMGPRYQEAYSKGVHDHDAAKMLRALVEMKSTLGLLRFDPRARAMAVVYWRYFAERAQRKLIGAKLRGYGEVSAAFPDAPTQRKYVAQLHNLLEQFVNDAGLFEPTFLTQAAEYLFAELIKGDQFVISRTAADALDAFQLHLKSAGHAERFAASLAAVEKDPPSRFSLARDWAAAFLEKQANTKDASADLLDYVDELAILLISSEIDRQLIGQGRASREITGMVGSHAVIREGKYHLNFNQFIAKLDQFEHHVVPRYQRFVERKKELVEAARYEMRLDEFRPRVLTSFVRNRLIDEVYLPLIGDNLAKQVGVVGEGKRTDLMGLLLLVSPPGYGKTTLMEYVANRLGVIFMKINGPAIGHRVTSLDPTEASNAGAREEVEKLNLALEMGDNVMIYLDDIQHCNPELLQKFISLCDAQRKIEGV
;
A
#
# COMPACT_ATOMS: atom_id res chain seq x y z
N MET A 1 1.71 3.91 5.76
CA MET A 1 2.92 3.72 4.95
C MET A 1 3.10 4.97 4.12
N TYR A 2 4.26 5.62 4.15
CA TYR A 2 4.44 6.80 3.30
C TYR A 2 4.66 6.34 1.85
N ARG A 3 3.91 6.89 0.91
CA ARG A 3 3.93 6.44 -0.48
C ARG A 3 5.31 6.58 -1.12
N ALA A 4 6.05 7.65 -0.81
CA ALA A 4 7.40 7.84 -1.35
C ALA A 4 8.39 6.77 -0.85
N GLU A 5 8.24 6.29 0.40
CA GLU A 5 9.06 5.18 0.92
C GLU A 5 8.87 3.93 0.05
N TYR A 6 7.60 3.58 -0.19
CA TYR A 6 7.26 2.39 -0.97
C TYR A 6 7.70 2.50 -2.44
N LEU A 7 7.52 3.67 -3.06
CA LEU A 7 7.99 3.96 -4.41
C LEU A 7 9.52 3.80 -4.52
N ALA A 8 10.27 4.37 -3.56
CA ALA A 8 11.72 4.25 -3.51
C ALA A 8 12.17 2.80 -3.32
N TYR A 9 11.49 2.02 -2.49
CA TYR A 9 11.79 0.60 -2.27
C TYR A 9 11.55 -0.25 -3.52
N GLN A 10 10.39 -0.11 -4.17
CA GLN A 10 10.10 -0.84 -5.40
C GLN A 10 11.12 -0.50 -6.50
N MET A 11 11.49 0.77 -6.63
CA MET A 11 12.48 1.19 -7.62
C MET A 11 13.88 0.69 -7.27
N LEU A 12 14.26 0.71 -5.98
CA LEU A 12 15.53 0.15 -5.51
C LEU A 12 15.64 -1.34 -5.86
N ASP A 13 14.61 -2.14 -5.59
CA ASP A 13 14.58 -3.55 -5.95
C ASP A 13 14.70 -3.76 -7.47
N GLN A 14 13.96 -2.99 -8.28
CA GLN A 14 14.07 -3.07 -9.74
C GLN A 14 15.49 -2.73 -10.24
N LEU A 15 16.12 -1.69 -9.71
CA LEU A 15 17.47 -1.30 -10.10
C LEU A 15 18.48 -2.40 -9.81
N TYR A 16 18.43 -3.01 -8.62
CA TYR A 16 19.37 -4.08 -8.25
C TYR A 16 19.09 -5.43 -8.93
N ARG A 17 17.92 -5.61 -9.56
CA ARG A 17 17.63 -6.77 -10.43
C ARG A 17 18.22 -6.61 -11.83
N ASP A 18 18.55 -5.38 -12.27
CA ASP A 18 19.21 -5.14 -13.54
C ASP A 18 20.72 -5.43 -13.43
N PRO A 19 21.26 -6.43 -14.16
CA PRO A 19 22.68 -6.75 -14.12
C PRO A 19 23.60 -5.62 -14.60
N LYS A 20 23.05 -4.63 -15.32
CA LYS A 20 23.79 -3.47 -15.84
C LYS A 20 23.80 -2.28 -14.88
N PHE A 21 23.07 -2.37 -13.77
CA PHE A 21 22.99 -1.29 -12.82
C PHE A 21 24.33 -1.04 -12.14
N ASP A 22 24.79 0.21 -12.20
CA ASP A 22 26.03 0.66 -11.56
C ASP A 22 25.68 1.71 -10.48
N PRO A 23 25.73 1.32 -9.19
CA PRO A 23 25.46 2.23 -8.08
C PRO A 23 26.33 3.49 -8.08
N ALA A 24 27.59 3.38 -8.52
CA ALA A 24 28.53 4.50 -8.51
C ALA A 24 28.22 5.53 -9.60
N LYS A 25 27.68 5.09 -10.74
CA LYS A 25 27.14 5.99 -11.77
C LYS A 25 25.83 6.61 -11.35
N PHE A 26 24.94 5.81 -10.75
CA PHE A 26 23.63 6.27 -10.28
C PHE A 26 23.75 7.40 -9.24
N ALA A 27 24.68 7.27 -8.29
CA ALA A 27 24.92 8.31 -7.28
C ALA A 27 25.35 9.66 -7.87
N LYS A 28 25.89 9.68 -9.10
CA LYS A 28 26.33 10.88 -9.81
C LYS A 28 25.22 11.54 -10.65
N HIS A 29 24.04 10.94 -10.75
CA HIS A 29 22.93 11.54 -11.47
C HIS A 29 22.53 12.89 -10.84
N GLU A 30 22.18 13.86 -11.68
CA GLU A 30 21.59 15.11 -11.20
C GLU A 30 20.21 14.85 -10.58
N GLU A 31 19.80 15.72 -9.66
CA GLU A 31 18.51 15.58 -8.98
C GLU A 31 17.34 15.64 -9.97
N SER A 32 17.41 16.51 -10.98
CA SER A 32 16.42 16.62 -12.05
C SER A 32 16.25 15.32 -12.83
N GLN A 33 17.36 14.64 -13.14
CA GLN A 33 17.35 13.36 -13.85
C GLN A 33 16.74 12.25 -12.99
N LEU A 34 17.12 12.16 -11.71
CA LEU A 34 16.55 11.17 -10.79
C LEU A 34 15.05 11.37 -10.60
N VAL A 35 14.57 12.61 -10.45
CA VAL A 35 13.14 12.89 -10.37
C VAL A 35 12.44 12.47 -11.66
N ALA A 36 13.02 12.72 -12.83
CA ALA A 36 12.45 12.29 -14.10
C ALA A 36 12.36 10.76 -14.21
N ASP A 37 13.39 10.03 -13.76
CA ASP A 37 13.40 8.57 -13.71
C ASP A 37 12.32 8.03 -12.77
N VAL A 38 12.19 8.61 -11.58
CA VAL A 38 11.13 8.27 -10.62
C VAL A 38 9.74 8.57 -11.18
N GLN A 39 9.56 9.71 -11.85
CA GLN A 39 8.29 10.06 -12.51
C GLN A 39 7.91 9.04 -13.60
N ARG A 40 8.88 8.60 -14.40
CA ARG A 40 8.68 7.55 -15.40
C ARG A 40 8.29 6.22 -14.76
N PHE A 41 8.93 5.86 -13.64
CA PHE A 41 8.60 4.67 -12.87
C PHE A 41 7.21 4.77 -12.21
N MET A 42 6.81 5.95 -11.75
CA MET A 42 5.51 6.24 -11.14
C MET A 42 4.36 6.22 -12.15
N GLY A 43 4.59 6.67 -13.40
CA GLY A 43 3.57 6.82 -14.44
C GLY A 43 2.58 5.67 -14.64
N PRO A 44 3.02 4.40 -14.80
CA PRO A 44 2.11 3.26 -14.98
C PRO A 44 1.33 2.87 -13.71
N ARG A 45 1.68 3.39 -12.53
CA ARG A 45 1.13 3.02 -11.22
C ARG A 45 -0.01 3.96 -10.77
N TYR A 46 -0.93 4.28 -11.67
CA TYR A 46 -2.04 5.21 -11.38
C TYR A 46 -2.96 4.74 -10.24
N GLN A 47 -3.07 3.42 -10.03
CA GLN A 47 -3.88 2.83 -8.96
C GLN A 47 -3.30 3.05 -7.55
N GLU A 48 -2.02 3.42 -7.44
CA GLU A 48 -1.33 3.62 -6.16
C GLU A 48 -1.47 5.06 -5.63
N ALA A 49 -2.15 5.94 -6.39
CA ALA A 49 -2.52 7.31 -6.03
C ALA A 49 -1.32 8.18 -5.60
N TYR A 50 -0.26 8.17 -6.40
CA TYR A 50 0.89 9.05 -6.18
C TYR A 50 0.61 10.50 -6.58
N SER A 51 1.02 11.45 -5.73
CA SER A 51 1.01 12.89 -6.01
C SER A 51 2.33 13.32 -6.66
N LYS A 52 2.27 13.70 -7.94
CA LYS A 52 3.39 14.29 -8.68
C LYS A 52 3.82 15.63 -8.04
N GLY A 53 5.12 15.90 -7.99
CA GLY A 53 5.71 17.04 -7.29
C GLY A 53 5.96 16.81 -5.79
N VAL A 54 5.43 15.72 -5.21
CA VAL A 54 5.58 15.38 -3.80
C VAL A 54 6.26 14.02 -3.64
N HIS A 55 5.59 12.93 -4.06
CA HIS A 55 6.11 11.59 -3.82
C HIS A 55 7.31 11.25 -4.71
N ASP A 56 7.36 11.80 -5.92
CA ASP A 56 8.47 11.65 -6.86
C ASP A 56 9.74 12.34 -6.36
N HIS A 57 9.63 13.58 -5.87
CA HIS A 57 10.74 14.32 -5.28
C HIS A 57 11.28 13.62 -4.03
N ASP A 58 10.40 13.26 -3.10
CA ASP A 58 10.80 12.62 -1.85
C ASP A 58 11.38 11.22 -2.10
N ALA A 59 10.79 10.44 -3.02
CA ALA A 59 11.32 9.12 -3.39
C ALA A 59 12.67 9.23 -4.08
N ALA A 60 12.93 10.24 -4.91
CA ALA A 60 14.25 10.45 -5.53
C ALA A 60 15.34 10.67 -4.48
N LYS A 61 15.06 11.47 -3.44
CA LYS A 61 15.99 11.72 -2.32
C LYS A 61 16.24 10.46 -1.50
N MET A 62 15.17 9.75 -1.14
CA MET A 62 15.28 8.46 -0.44
C MET A 62 16.07 7.43 -1.26
N LEU A 63 15.76 7.30 -2.55
CA LEU A 63 16.41 6.34 -3.44
C LEU A 63 17.91 6.60 -3.57
N ARG A 64 18.33 7.86 -3.74
CA ARG A 64 19.75 8.23 -3.75
C ARG A 64 20.44 7.79 -2.45
N ALA A 65 19.85 8.16 -1.30
CA ALA A 65 20.41 7.79 0.00
C ALA A 65 20.50 6.26 0.18
N LEU A 66 19.47 5.51 -0.25
CA LEU A 66 19.44 4.05 -0.17
C LEU A 66 20.51 3.39 -1.05
N VAL A 67 20.74 3.88 -2.26
CA VAL A 67 21.80 3.35 -3.16
C VAL A 67 23.19 3.64 -2.60
N GLU A 68 23.42 4.84 -2.06
CA GLU A 68 24.68 5.22 -1.40
C GLU A 68 24.94 4.39 -0.13
N MET A 69 23.90 4.14 0.68
CA MET A 69 23.99 3.27 1.86
C MET A 69 24.29 1.83 1.45
N LYS A 70 23.53 1.27 0.50
CA LYS A 70 23.65 -0.13 0.10
C LYS A 70 25.03 -0.44 -0.50
N SER A 71 25.68 0.52 -1.16
CA SER A 71 27.04 0.36 -1.68
C SER A 71 28.13 0.40 -0.60
N THR A 72 27.88 1.04 0.54
CA THR A 72 28.89 1.24 1.61
C THR A 72 28.68 0.35 2.84
N LEU A 73 27.46 -0.11 3.10
CA LEU A 73 27.12 -0.89 4.29
C LEU A 73 27.77 -2.28 4.31
N GLY A 74 28.01 -2.90 3.16
CA GLY A 74 28.50 -4.27 3.11
C GLY A 74 27.57 -5.22 3.90
N LEU A 75 28.09 -5.86 4.94
CA LEU A 75 27.31 -6.76 5.82
C LEU A 75 26.55 -6.03 6.94
N LEU A 76 26.77 -4.72 7.13
CA LEU A 76 25.95 -3.89 8.01
C LEU A 76 24.52 -3.66 7.47
N ARG A 77 24.21 -4.16 6.27
CA ARG A 77 22.86 -4.16 5.69
C ARG A 77 21.87 -5.10 6.40
N PHE A 78 22.36 -6.11 7.12
CA PHE A 78 21.53 -6.99 7.96
C PHE A 78 21.19 -6.28 9.27
N ASP A 79 20.04 -6.53 9.88
CA ASP A 79 19.65 -5.88 11.15
C ASP A 79 20.68 -6.18 12.28
N PRO A 80 21.05 -5.20 13.13
CA PRO A 80 22.00 -5.42 14.24
C PRO A 80 21.62 -6.57 15.17
N ARG A 81 20.31 -6.80 15.42
CA ARG A 81 19.84 -7.94 16.23
C ARG A 81 20.09 -9.27 15.55
N ALA A 82 19.92 -9.32 14.22
CA ALA A 82 20.24 -10.50 13.41
C ALA A 82 21.74 -10.81 13.45
N ARG A 83 22.58 -9.77 13.29
CA ARG A 83 24.04 -9.90 13.37
C ARG A 83 24.47 -10.41 14.75
N ALA A 84 23.91 -9.82 15.80
CA ALA A 84 24.25 -10.21 17.16
C ALA A 84 23.86 -11.65 17.49
N MET A 85 22.65 -12.09 17.10
CA MET A 85 22.21 -13.47 17.25
C MET A 85 23.20 -14.46 16.61
N ALA A 86 23.60 -14.19 15.36
CA ALA A 86 24.56 -15.00 14.64
C ALA A 86 25.95 -15.07 15.32
N VAL A 87 26.46 -13.92 15.77
CA VAL A 87 27.76 -13.82 16.44
C VAL A 87 27.75 -14.55 17.78
N VAL A 88 26.70 -14.36 18.59
CA VAL A 88 26.58 -15.02 19.90
C VAL A 88 26.56 -16.52 19.74
N TYR A 89 25.69 -17.03 18.86
CA TYR A 89 25.63 -18.45 18.55
C TYR A 89 27.01 -18.98 18.13
N TRP A 90 27.62 -18.37 17.12
CA TRP A 90 28.83 -18.90 16.51
C TRP A 90 30.06 -18.87 17.43
N ARG A 91 30.19 -17.81 18.25
CA ARG A 91 31.35 -17.64 19.13
C ARG A 91 31.24 -18.44 20.42
N TYR A 92 30.04 -18.52 21.01
CA TYR A 92 29.87 -18.98 22.40
C TYR A 92 29.05 -20.27 22.54
N PHE A 93 28.20 -20.62 21.58
CA PHE A 93 27.29 -21.77 21.68
C PHE A 93 27.60 -22.89 20.67
N ALA A 94 28.13 -22.55 19.50
CA ALA A 94 28.50 -23.53 18.49
C ALA A 94 29.64 -24.42 18.99
N GLU A 95 29.43 -25.74 18.96
CA GLU A 95 30.45 -26.70 19.36
C GLU A 95 31.73 -26.55 18.54
N ARG A 96 32.89 -26.70 19.19
CA ARG A 96 34.20 -26.49 18.53
C ARG A 96 34.39 -27.35 17.27
N ALA A 97 33.92 -28.60 17.30
CA ALA A 97 34.00 -29.51 16.16
C ALA A 97 33.09 -29.06 15.01
N GLN A 98 31.85 -28.69 15.33
CA GLN A 98 30.86 -28.18 14.38
C GLN A 98 31.34 -26.87 13.72
N ARG A 99 31.84 -25.92 14.53
CA ARG A 99 32.39 -24.65 14.06
C ARG A 99 33.53 -24.85 13.07
N LYS A 100 34.47 -25.77 13.38
CA LYS A 100 35.60 -26.10 12.50
C LYS A 100 35.14 -26.70 11.17
N LEU A 101 34.18 -27.62 11.21
CA LEU A 101 33.65 -28.29 10.02
C LEU A 101 32.86 -27.33 9.12
N ILE A 102 31.92 -26.58 9.69
CA ILE A 102 31.07 -25.64 8.94
C ILE A 102 31.93 -24.49 8.40
N GLY A 103 32.82 -23.91 9.22
CA GLY A 103 33.72 -22.84 8.77
C GLY A 103 34.61 -23.29 7.61
N ALA A 104 35.15 -24.52 7.64
CA ALA A 104 35.92 -25.06 6.52
C ALA A 104 35.07 -25.25 5.25
N LYS A 105 33.85 -25.77 5.38
CA LYS A 105 32.92 -25.94 4.25
C LYS A 105 32.55 -24.61 3.61
N LEU A 106 32.23 -23.59 4.40
CA LEU A 106 31.80 -22.28 3.90
C LEU A 106 32.96 -21.50 3.27
N ARG A 107 34.16 -21.55 3.83
CA ARG A 107 35.35 -21.00 3.17
C ARG A 107 35.64 -21.68 1.83
N GLY A 108 35.58 -23.02 1.80
CA GLY A 108 35.72 -23.76 0.54
C GLY A 108 34.63 -23.41 -0.48
N TYR A 109 33.40 -23.16 -0.02
CA TYR A 109 32.33 -22.67 -0.88
C TYR A 109 32.58 -21.24 -1.38
N GLY A 110 33.20 -20.38 -0.57
CA GLY A 110 33.64 -19.05 -0.99
C GLY A 110 34.55 -19.09 -2.23
N GLU A 111 35.54 -19.98 -2.21
CA GLU A 111 36.42 -20.23 -3.35
C GLU A 111 35.67 -20.74 -4.59
N VAL A 112 34.73 -21.68 -4.38
CA VAL A 112 33.86 -22.18 -5.46
C VAL A 112 33.02 -21.06 -6.05
N SER A 113 32.44 -20.19 -5.22
CA SER A 113 31.62 -19.06 -5.70
C SER A 113 32.45 -18.01 -6.42
N ALA A 114 33.72 -17.81 -6.04
CA ALA A 114 34.63 -16.92 -6.74
C ALA A 114 35.03 -17.46 -8.12
N ALA A 115 35.25 -18.78 -8.23
CA ALA A 115 35.57 -19.45 -9.48
C ALA A 115 34.34 -19.63 -10.39
N PHE A 116 33.15 -19.82 -9.82
CA PHE A 116 31.90 -20.11 -10.53
C PHE A 116 30.74 -19.25 -9.99
N PRO A 117 30.61 -17.99 -10.44
CA PRO A 117 29.59 -17.06 -9.95
C PRO A 117 28.14 -17.53 -10.14
N ASP A 118 27.88 -18.40 -11.12
CA ASP A 118 26.54 -18.90 -11.45
C ASP A 118 26.11 -20.15 -10.63
N ALA A 119 26.89 -20.57 -9.64
CA ALA A 119 26.64 -21.80 -8.89
C ALA A 119 25.42 -21.68 -7.93
N PRO A 120 24.37 -22.52 -8.04
CA PRO A 120 23.09 -22.36 -7.31
C PRO A 120 23.07 -22.86 -5.85
N THR A 121 24.21 -22.96 -5.16
CA THR A 121 24.33 -23.80 -3.93
C THR A 121 24.09 -23.05 -2.59
N GLN A 122 23.89 -21.73 -2.62
CA GLN A 122 23.78 -20.89 -1.41
C GLN A 122 22.65 -21.34 -0.46
N ARG A 123 21.47 -21.69 -1.00
CA ARG A 123 20.27 -21.98 -0.20
C ARG A 123 20.45 -23.13 0.79
N LYS A 124 21.22 -24.16 0.42
CA LYS A 124 21.45 -25.34 1.27
C LYS A 124 22.24 -24.98 2.53
N TYR A 125 23.25 -24.14 2.40
CA TYR A 125 24.08 -23.72 3.52
C TYR A 125 23.33 -22.76 4.45
N VAL A 126 22.59 -21.80 3.88
CA VAL A 126 21.73 -20.91 4.67
C VAL A 126 20.68 -21.72 5.44
N ALA A 127 20.01 -22.69 4.81
CA ALA A 127 19.06 -23.56 5.49
C ALA A 127 19.70 -24.39 6.62
N GLN A 128 20.93 -24.88 6.42
CA GLN A 128 21.66 -25.57 7.48
C GLN A 128 21.95 -24.65 8.68
N LEU A 129 22.44 -23.43 8.44
CA LEU A 129 22.71 -22.46 9.50
C LEU A 129 21.42 -22.00 10.19
N HIS A 130 20.33 -21.86 9.44
CA HIS A 130 19.02 -21.53 9.97
C HIS A 130 18.58 -22.55 11.02
N ASN A 131 18.61 -23.84 10.71
CA ASN A 131 18.22 -24.89 11.65
C ASN A 131 19.07 -24.89 12.93
N LEU A 132 20.37 -24.59 12.80
CA LEU A 132 21.27 -24.49 13.95
C LEU A 132 20.95 -23.29 14.84
N LEU A 133 20.69 -22.14 14.23
CA LEU A 133 20.28 -20.93 14.95
C LEU A 133 18.89 -21.12 15.59
N GLU A 134 17.98 -21.84 14.94
CA GLU A 134 16.64 -22.14 15.45
C GLU A 134 16.72 -22.99 16.73
N GLN A 135 17.54 -24.04 16.70
CA GLN A 135 17.83 -24.85 17.89
C GLN A 135 18.41 -23.98 19.01
N PHE A 136 19.41 -23.16 18.70
CA PHE A 136 19.99 -22.22 19.67
C PHE A 136 18.98 -21.26 20.28
N VAL A 137 18.11 -20.64 19.47
CA VAL A 137 17.07 -19.71 19.93
C VAL A 137 16.12 -20.39 20.91
N ASN A 138 15.68 -21.62 20.59
CA ASN A 138 14.78 -22.39 21.44
C ASN A 138 15.44 -22.86 22.74
N ASP A 139 16.70 -23.30 22.69
CA ASP A 139 17.40 -23.87 23.83
C ASP A 139 17.92 -22.80 24.80
N ALA A 140 18.47 -21.70 24.26
CA ALA A 140 19.10 -20.66 25.08
C ALA A 140 18.11 -19.59 25.58
N GLY A 141 17.00 -19.37 24.87
CA GLY A 141 16.00 -18.35 25.23
C GLY A 141 16.53 -16.92 25.22
N LEU A 142 17.65 -16.65 24.51
CA LEU A 142 18.33 -15.35 24.51
C LEU A 142 17.84 -14.39 23.42
N PHE A 143 17.17 -14.89 22.39
CA PHE A 143 16.74 -14.08 21.25
C PHE A 143 15.35 -14.49 20.78
N GLU A 144 14.62 -13.54 20.20
CA GLU A 144 13.35 -13.80 19.52
C GLU A 144 13.60 -14.36 18.10
N PRO A 145 12.73 -15.24 17.58
CA PRO A 145 12.90 -15.85 16.25
C PRO A 145 12.70 -14.88 15.08
N THR A 146 12.26 -13.63 15.35
CA THR A 146 11.94 -12.63 14.32
C THR A 146 13.06 -12.39 13.31
N PHE A 147 14.32 -12.44 13.75
CA PHE A 147 15.49 -12.16 12.90
C PHE A 147 16.25 -13.42 12.46
N LEU A 148 15.71 -14.61 12.71
CA LEU A 148 16.37 -15.89 12.51
C LEU A 148 16.87 -16.09 11.06
N THR A 149 16.02 -15.79 10.08
CA THR A 149 16.38 -15.90 8.67
C THR A 149 17.51 -14.95 8.28
N GLN A 150 17.44 -13.68 8.70
CA GLN A 150 18.49 -12.71 8.46
C GLN A 150 19.81 -13.09 9.17
N ALA A 151 19.73 -13.66 10.38
CA ALA A 151 20.90 -14.11 11.13
C ALA A 151 21.62 -15.25 10.41
N ALA A 152 20.88 -16.22 9.84
CA ALA A 152 21.45 -17.31 9.06
C ALA A 152 22.12 -16.82 7.77
N GLU A 153 21.48 -15.90 7.05
CA GLU A 153 22.04 -15.28 5.85
C GLU A 153 23.28 -14.44 6.14
N TYR A 154 23.26 -13.68 7.23
CA TYR A 154 24.40 -12.90 7.69
C TYR A 154 25.57 -13.82 8.07
N LEU A 155 25.32 -14.85 8.88
CA LEU A 155 26.34 -15.80 9.31
C LEU A 155 26.98 -16.50 8.11
N PHE A 156 26.18 -16.90 7.13
CA PHE A 156 26.68 -17.43 5.86
C PHE A 156 27.61 -16.44 5.15
N ALA A 157 27.18 -15.18 5.03
CA ALA A 157 27.90 -14.14 4.31
C ALA A 157 29.22 -13.74 4.98
N GLU A 158 29.31 -13.83 6.31
CA GLU A 158 30.58 -13.68 7.05
C GLU A 158 31.49 -14.89 6.83
N LEU A 159 31.00 -16.09 7.11
CA LEU A 159 31.83 -17.31 7.15
C LEU A 159 32.41 -17.73 5.79
N ILE A 160 31.85 -17.25 4.68
CA ILE A 160 32.44 -17.38 3.35
C ILE A 160 33.73 -16.58 3.22
N LYS A 161 33.80 -15.38 3.82
CA LYS A 161 34.96 -14.48 3.74
C LYS A 161 35.99 -14.80 4.80
N GLY A 162 35.54 -15.29 5.95
CA GLY A 162 36.39 -15.62 7.09
C GLY A 162 35.61 -15.64 8.40
N ASP A 163 36.22 -16.13 9.46
CA ASP A 163 35.63 -16.13 10.81
C ASP A 163 35.86 -14.76 11.50
N GLN A 164 35.64 -13.67 10.77
CA GLN A 164 35.80 -12.29 11.20
C GLN A 164 34.47 -11.58 11.01
N PHE A 165 33.98 -10.92 12.06
CA PHE A 165 32.63 -10.33 12.07
C PHE A 165 32.72 -8.82 12.03
N VAL A 166 31.97 -8.20 11.11
CA VAL A 166 31.92 -6.74 10.99
C VAL A 166 31.37 -6.10 12.28
N ILE A 167 31.98 -4.99 12.69
CA ILE A 167 31.54 -4.18 13.82
C ILE A 167 30.89 -2.91 13.27
N SER A 168 29.68 -2.60 13.72
CA SER A 168 29.04 -1.34 13.33
C SER A 168 29.76 -0.17 14.00
N ARG A 169 29.85 0.96 13.27
CA ARG A 169 30.44 2.17 13.84
C ARG A 169 29.67 2.64 15.09
N THR A 170 28.34 2.50 15.07
CA THR A 170 27.47 2.83 16.21
C THR A 170 27.81 2.01 17.46
N ALA A 171 27.99 0.69 17.34
CA ALA A 171 28.36 -0.14 18.49
C ALA A 171 29.79 0.16 18.99
N ALA A 172 30.72 0.46 18.09
CA ALA A 172 32.09 0.85 18.47
C ALA A 172 32.10 2.20 19.21
N ASP A 173 31.39 3.21 18.70
CA ASP A 173 31.28 4.53 19.35
C ASP A 173 30.56 4.40 20.71
N ALA A 174 29.53 3.54 20.79
CA ALA A 174 28.81 3.24 22.03
C ALA A 174 29.71 2.55 23.08
N LEU A 175 30.59 1.65 22.66
CA LEU A 175 31.56 1.02 23.54
C LEU A 175 32.55 2.03 24.13
N ASP A 176 33.13 2.89 23.30
CA ASP A 176 34.05 3.93 23.76
C ASP A 176 33.35 4.84 24.78
N ALA A 177 32.09 5.23 24.51
CA ALA A 177 31.26 6.02 25.42
C ALA A 177 30.93 5.27 26.73
N PHE A 178 30.62 3.97 26.66
CA PHE A 178 30.33 3.12 27.81
C PHE A 178 31.55 3.01 28.74
N GLN A 179 32.74 2.76 28.17
CA GLN A 179 33.98 2.67 28.93
C GLN A 179 34.32 4.01 29.62
N LEU A 180 34.11 5.13 28.93
CA LEU A 180 34.28 6.46 29.52
C LEU A 180 33.28 6.71 30.66
N HIS A 181 32.04 6.26 30.50
CA HIS A 181 31.02 6.37 31.54
C HIS A 181 31.38 5.57 32.79
N LEU A 182 31.80 4.31 32.64
CA LEU A 182 32.20 3.49 33.79
C LEU A 182 33.42 4.04 34.52
N LYS A 183 34.39 4.60 33.80
CA LYS A 183 35.56 5.25 34.41
C LYS A 183 35.17 6.49 35.20
N SER A 184 34.32 7.36 34.63
CA SER A 184 33.88 8.58 35.31
C SER A 184 32.94 8.31 36.49
N ALA A 185 32.14 7.25 36.43
CA ALA A 185 31.24 6.84 37.52
C ALA A 185 31.90 5.93 38.59
N GLY A 186 33.17 5.52 38.40
CA GLY A 186 33.87 4.63 39.33
C GLY A 186 33.31 3.20 39.38
N HIS A 187 32.70 2.73 38.29
CA HIS A 187 32.06 1.40 38.21
C HIS A 187 32.84 0.39 37.35
N ALA A 188 33.99 0.78 36.78
CA ALA A 188 34.76 -0.08 35.87
C ALA A 188 35.18 -1.43 36.49
N GLU A 189 35.70 -1.42 37.72
CA GLU A 189 36.10 -2.66 38.41
C GLU A 189 34.90 -3.53 38.80
N ARG A 190 33.79 -2.92 39.23
CA ARG A 190 32.56 -3.64 39.58
C ARG A 190 31.94 -4.31 38.36
N PHE A 191 31.94 -3.61 37.22
CA PHE A 191 31.52 -4.17 35.94
C PHE A 191 32.38 -5.39 35.56
N ALA A 192 33.71 -5.24 35.57
CA ALA A 192 34.63 -6.34 35.25
C ALA A 192 34.44 -7.55 36.17
N ALA A 193 34.32 -7.31 37.49
CA ALA A 193 34.06 -8.36 38.47
C ALA A 193 32.71 -9.06 38.24
N SER A 194 31.67 -8.31 37.86
CA SER A 194 30.34 -8.87 37.59
C SER A 194 30.36 -9.84 36.40
N LEU A 195 31.07 -9.51 35.31
CA LEU A 195 31.20 -10.40 34.15
C LEU A 195 32.11 -11.60 34.43
N ALA A 196 33.17 -11.42 35.23
CA ALA A 196 34.06 -12.52 35.63
C ALA A 196 33.34 -13.58 36.49
N ALA A 197 32.38 -13.16 37.33
CA ALA A 197 31.62 -14.07 38.19
C ALA A 197 30.77 -15.08 37.40
N VAL A 198 30.32 -14.71 36.19
CA VAL A 198 29.50 -15.54 35.31
C VAL A 198 30.27 -16.05 34.09
N GLU A 199 31.60 -15.95 34.07
CA GLU A 199 32.43 -16.24 32.89
C GLU A 199 32.24 -17.65 32.33
N LYS A 200 31.99 -18.63 33.21
CA LYS A 200 31.83 -20.05 32.87
C LYS A 200 30.46 -20.40 32.30
N ASP A 201 29.48 -19.51 32.39
CA ASP A 201 28.14 -19.69 31.85
C ASP A 201 27.86 -18.68 30.74
N PRO A 202 28.06 -19.04 29.46
CA PRO A 202 27.89 -18.11 28.34
C PRO A 202 26.51 -17.41 28.27
N PRO A 203 25.38 -18.10 28.53
CA PRO A 203 24.08 -17.45 28.63
C PRO A 203 24.05 -16.32 29.66
N SER A 204 24.41 -16.60 30.92
CA SER A 204 24.40 -15.59 31.98
C SER A 204 25.39 -14.45 31.71
N ARG A 205 26.58 -14.77 31.17
CA ARG A 205 27.58 -13.76 30.80
C ARG A 205 27.05 -12.78 29.76
N PHE A 206 26.39 -13.30 28.73
CA PHE A 206 25.82 -12.46 27.67
C PHE A 206 24.61 -11.67 28.17
N SER A 207 23.68 -12.30 28.90
CA SER A 207 22.52 -11.60 29.48
C SER A 207 22.93 -10.46 30.40
N LEU A 208 23.92 -10.67 31.28
CA LEU A 208 24.42 -9.62 32.16
C LEU A 208 25.06 -8.46 31.36
N ALA A 209 25.85 -8.76 30.32
CA ALA A 209 26.41 -7.73 29.46
C ALA A 209 25.33 -6.95 28.69
N ARG A 210 24.26 -7.63 28.27
CA ARG A 210 23.08 -7.03 27.65
C ARG A 210 22.38 -6.09 28.62
N ASP A 211 22.21 -6.46 29.89
CA ASP A 211 21.59 -5.60 30.90
C ASP A 211 22.40 -4.31 31.12
N TRP A 212 23.73 -4.43 31.21
CA TRP A 212 24.62 -3.27 31.30
C TRP A 212 24.53 -2.37 30.06
N ALA A 213 24.53 -2.97 28.86
CA ALA A 213 24.41 -2.26 27.60
C ALA A 213 23.05 -1.55 27.49
N ALA A 214 21.95 -2.23 27.81
CA ALA A 214 20.60 -1.68 27.75
C ALA A 214 20.44 -0.49 28.70
N ALA A 215 20.81 -0.64 29.97
CA ALA A 215 20.72 0.44 30.95
C ALA A 215 21.53 1.68 30.54
N PHE A 216 22.70 1.48 29.93
CA PHE A 216 23.52 2.57 29.42
C PHE A 216 22.90 3.26 28.20
N LEU A 217 22.47 2.48 27.21
CA LEU A 217 21.90 3.01 25.97
C LEU A 217 20.53 3.66 26.20
N GLU A 218 19.71 3.16 27.11
CA GLU A 218 18.45 3.82 27.53
C GLU A 218 18.72 5.19 28.15
N LYS A 219 19.74 5.29 29.01
CA LYS A 219 20.16 6.57 29.58
C LYS A 219 20.65 7.54 28.50
N GLN A 220 21.38 7.06 27.50
CA GLN A 220 21.81 7.88 26.38
C GLN A 220 20.65 8.28 25.46
N ALA A 221 19.72 7.36 25.18
CA ALA A 221 18.56 7.56 24.31
C ALA A 221 17.62 8.67 24.82
N ASN A 222 17.60 8.92 26.13
CA ASN A 222 16.81 9.99 26.75
C ASN A 222 17.42 11.39 26.61
N THR A 223 18.57 11.53 25.94
CA THR A 223 19.17 12.85 25.64
C THR A 223 18.60 13.43 24.35
N LYS A 224 18.54 14.77 24.25
CA LYS A 224 17.89 15.47 23.11
C LYS A 224 18.53 15.17 21.75
N ASP A 225 19.80 14.80 21.73
CA ASP A 225 20.57 14.55 20.51
C ASP A 225 20.73 13.06 20.19
N ALA A 226 20.06 12.17 20.94
CA ALA A 226 20.21 10.74 20.75
C ALA A 226 19.53 10.25 19.47
N SER A 227 20.20 9.32 18.79
CA SER A 227 19.59 8.60 17.67
C SER A 227 18.46 7.70 18.18
N ALA A 228 17.30 7.78 17.52
CA ALA A 228 16.13 6.94 17.85
C ALA A 228 16.41 5.44 17.73
N ASP A 229 17.43 5.05 16.95
CA ASP A 229 17.76 3.65 16.67
C ASP A 229 18.81 3.08 17.62
N LEU A 230 19.29 3.85 18.59
CA LEU A 230 20.42 3.48 19.44
C LEU A 230 20.15 2.17 20.20
N LEU A 231 18.90 1.94 20.60
CA LEU A 231 18.48 0.73 21.31
C LEU A 231 18.54 -0.54 20.45
N ASP A 232 18.54 -0.43 19.11
CA ASP A 232 18.71 -1.60 18.23
C ASP A 232 20.14 -2.20 18.34
N TYR A 233 21.10 -1.48 18.94
CA TYR A 233 22.50 -1.88 19.06
C TYR A 233 22.87 -2.46 20.43
N VAL A 234 21.90 -2.67 21.33
CA VAL A 234 22.13 -3.23 22.67
C VAL A 234 22.89 -4.56 22.59
N ASP A 235 22.46 -5.47 21.73
CA ASP A 235 23.07 -6.80 21.61
C ASP A 235 24.48 -6.74 21.00
N GLU A 236 24.74 -5.83 20.05
CA GLU A 236 26.08 -5.65 19.50
C GLU A 236 27.04 -5.09 20.55
N LEU A 237 26.60 -4.10 21.34
CA LEU A 237 27.39 -3.58 22.43
C LEU A 237 27.67 -4.69 23.46
N ALA A 238 26.66 -5.49 23.83
CA ALA A 238 26.84 -6.61 24.75
C ALA A 238 27.91 -7.60 24.27
N ILE A 239 27.93 -7.93 22.97
CA ILE A 239 28.99 -8.77 22.37
C ILE A 239 30.37 -8.12 22.52
N LEU A 240 30.48 -6.83 22.24
CA LEU A 240 31.76 -6.12 22.38
C LEU A 240 32.24 -6.08 23.82
N LEU A 241 31.33 -5.95 24.80
CA LEU A 241 31.64 -5.93 26.22
C LEU A 241 32.19 -7.26 26.74
N ILE A 242 31.72 -8.40 26.19
CA ILE A 242 32.21 -9.74 26.60
C ILE A 242 33.38 -10.23 25.74
N SER A 243 33.70 -9.55 24.65
CA SER A 243 34.81 -9.90 23.76
C SER A 243 36.16 -9.58 24.42
N SER A 244 37.11 -10.52 24.35
CA SER A 244 38.44 -10.37 24.94
C SER A 244 39.32 -9.36 24.20
N GLU A 245 39.18 -9.30 22.88
CA GLU A 245 39.91 -8.38 22.00
C GLU A 245 38.98 -7.84 20.92
N ILE A 246 39.14 -6.57 20.59
CA ILE A 246 38.33 -5.88 19.58
C ILE A 246 39.26 -5.44 18.46
N ASP A 247 39.18 -6.13 17.33
CA ASP A 247 39.88 -5.73 16.13
C ASP A 247 39.20 -4.52 15.50
N ARG A 248 39.82 -3.35 15.67
CA ARG A 248 39.31 -2.07 15.14
C ARG A 248 39.31 -2.03 13.60
N GLN A 249 40.01 -2.94 12.92
CA GLN A 249 39.98 -3.05 11.45
C GLN A 249 38.64 -3.59 10.94
N LEU A 250 37.88 -4.29 11.79
CA LEU A 250 36.56 -4.84 11.46
C LEU A 250 35.43 -3.79 11.58
N ILE A 251 35.72 -2.56 12.00
CA ILE A 251 34.73 -1.49 12.07
C ILE A 251 34.37 -1.04 10.66
N GLY A 252 33.12 -1.29 10.26
CA GLY A 252 32.62 -0.91 8.95
C GLY A 252 32.54 0.62 8.78
N GLN A 253 32.80 1.08 7.55
CA GLN A 253 32.78 2.51 7.23
C GLN A 253 31.38 3.08 6.97
N GLY A 254 30.42 2.22 6.58
CA GLY A 254 29.04 2.62 6.31
C GLY A 254 28.24 2.90 7.59
N ARG A 255 27.34 3.89 7.52
CA ARG A 255 26.34 4.16 8.56
C ARG A 255 24.95 3.74 8.07
N ALA A 256 24.22 2.99 8.90
CA ALA A 256 22.88 2.53 8.57
C ALA A 256 21.82 3.64 8.70
N SER A 257 22.11 4.71 9.44
CA SER A 257 21.18 5.83 9.65
C SER A 257 21.68 7.13 9.02
N ARG A 258 20.77 7.90 8.44
CA ARG A 258 21.01 9.22 7.85
C ARG A 258 19.76 10.09 7.91
N GLU A 259 19.94 11.37 8.19
CA GLU A 259 18.89 12.37 8.04
C GLU A 259 18.84 12.89 6.60
N ILE A 260 17.67 12.80 5.97
CA ILE A 260 17.39 13.37 4.65
C ILE A 260 16.62 14.67 4.86
N THR A 261 17.10 15.77 4.27
CA THR A 261 16.52 17.10 4.44
C THR A 261 15.80 17.58 3.17
N GLY A 262 14.92 18.57 3.34
CA GLY A 262 14.17 19.17 2.22
C GLY A 262 13.04 18.28 1.69
N MET A 263 12.46 17.45 2.54
CA MET A 263 11.30 16.63 2.20
C MET A 263 10.06 17.50 1.98
N VAL A 264 9.23 17.17 0.99
CA VAL A 264 8.04 17.93 0.59
C VAL A 264 6.77 17.35 1.20
N GLY A 265 6.72 16.04 1.45
CA GLY A 265 5.55 15.34 1.94
C GLY A 265 5.12 15.76 3.36
N SER A 266 3.82 15.66 3.62
CA SER A 266 3.20 15.96 4.93
C SER A 266 2.94 14.72 5.80
N HIS A 267 3.63 13.60 5.54
CA HIS A 267 3.43 12.36 6.29
C HIS A 267 4.07 12.43 7.68
N ALA A 268 3.50 11.73 8.66
CA ALA A 268 3.96 11.73 10.07
C ALA A 268 5.41 11.25 10.31
N VAL A 269 6.04 10.62 9.31
CA VAL A 269 7.46 10.21 9.35
C VAL A 269 8.41 11.34 8.97
N ILE A 270 7.86 12.43 8.40
CA ILE A 270 8.59 13.64 8.06
C ILE A 270 8.31 14.66 9.17
N ARG A 271 9.38 15.20 9.76
CA ARG A 271 9.30 16.24 10.80
C ARG A 271 10.10 17.44 10.34
N GLU A 272 9.46 18.60 10.21
CA GLU A 272 10.12 19.84 9.78
C GLU A 272 10.91 19.70 8.46
N GLY A 273 10.36 18.95 7.49
CA GLY A 273 11.03 18.69 6.21
C GLY A 273 12.23 17.75 6.30
N LYS A 274 12.40 17.05 7.43
CA LYS A 274 13.45 16.05 7.66
C LYS A 274 12.85 14.66 7.76
N TYR A 275 13.54 13.69 7.18
CA TYR A 275 13.19 12.28 7.24
C TYR A 275 14.39 11.49 7.78
N HIS A 276 14.18 10.78 8.89
CA HIS A 276 15.18 9.90 9.46
C HIS A 276 15.14 8.55 8.73
N LEU A 277 16.16 8.28 7.92
CA LEU A 277 16.30 7.02 7.21
C LEU A 277 17.23 6.09 8.01
N ASN A 278 16.70 4.98 8.50
CA ASN A 278 17.48 3.83 8.92
C ASN A 278 17.33 2.72 7.87
N PHE A 279 18.42 2.30 7.24
CA PHE A 279 18.42 1.32 6.15
C PHE A 279 17.81 -0.01 6.58
N ASN A 280 18.20 -0.55 7.75
CA ASN A 280 17.74 -1.86 8.20
C ASN A 280 16.23 -1.83 8.50
N GLN A 281 15.77 -0.82 9.23
CA GLN A 281 14.35 -0.64 9.56
C GLN A 281 13.52 -0.37 8.29
N PHE A 282 14.03 0.44 7.36
CA PHE A 282 13.35 0.76 6.10
C PHE A 282 13.11 -0.50 5.26
N ILE A 283 14.15 -1.33 5.06
CA ILE A 283 14.04 -2.57 4.30
C ILE A 283 13.09 -3.54 5.01
N ALA A 284 13.24 -3.76 6.32
CA ALA A 284 12.37 -4.68 7.07
C ALA A 284 10.90 -4.25 7.03
N LYS A 285 10.63 -2.95 7.24
CA LYS A 285 9.29 -2.36 7.21
C LYS A 285 8.61 -2.54 5.85
N LEU A 286 9.35 -2.31 4.76
CA LEU A 286 8.77 -2.37 3.41
C LEU A 286 8.71 -3.78 2.85
N ASP A 287 9.63 -4.66 3.24
CA ASP A 287 9.53 -6.09 2.93
C ASP A 287 8.28 -6.72 3.58
N GLN A 288 8.02 -6.40 4.86
CA GLN A 288 6.81 -6.83 5.54
C GLN A 288 5.55 -6.24 4.89
N PHE A 289 5.59 -4.97 4.48
CA PHE A 289 4.47 -4.32 3.80
C PHE A 289 4.18 -4.98 2.44
N GLU A 290 5.21 -5.24 1.64
CA GLU A 290 5.12 -5.87 0.31
C GLU A 290 4.58 -7.30 0.39
N HIS A 291 5.06 -8.11 1.32
CA HIS A 291 4.70 -9.53 1.37
C HIS A 291 3.39 -9.81 2.13
N HIS A 292 2.96 -8.92 3.04
CA HIS A 292 1.77 -9.16 3.86
C HIS A 292 0.63 -8.17 3.63
N VAL A 293 0.91 -6.87 3.49
CA VAL A 293 -0.15 -5.86 3.43
C VAL A 293 -0.65 -5.69 2.01
N VAL A 294 0.25 -5.62 1.02
CA VAL A 294 -0.10 -5.41 -0.39
C VAL A 294 -0.98 -6.54 -0.94
N PRO A 295 -0.65 -7.85 -0.77
CA PRO A 295 -1.50 -8.94 -1.26
C PRO A 295 -2.88 -8.96 -0.59
N ARG A 296 -2.95 -8.64 0.70
CA ARG A 296 -4.22 -8.57 1.44
C ARG A 296 -5.10 -7.43 0.94
N TYR A 297 -4.50 -6.28 0.65
CA TYR A 297 -5.21 -5.14 0.08
C TYR A 297 -5.71 -5.43 -1.33
N GLN A 298 -4.88 -6.03 -2.20
CA GLN A 298 -5.30 -6.44 -3.55
C GLN A 298 -6.48 -7.41 -3.49
N ARG A 299 -6.40 -8.44 -2.65
CA ARG A 299 -7.49 -9.40 -2.44
C ARG A 299 -8.76 -8.74 -1.90
N PHE A 300 -8.63 -7.74 -1.04
CA PHE A 300 -9.77 -6.95 -0.57
C PHE A 300 -10.42 -6.15 -1.71
N VAL A 301 -9.64 -5.50 -2.56
CA VAL A 301 -10.14 -4.73 -3.72
C VAL A 301 -10.86 -5.65 -4.71
N GLU A 302 -10.28 -6.79 -5.03
CA GLU A 302 -10.88 -7.81 -5.89
C GLU A 302 -12.21 -8.31 -5.31
N ARG A 303 -12.21 -8.69 -4.02
CA ARG A 303 -13.43 -9.19 -3.36
C ARG A 303 -14.53 -8.14 -3.30
N LYS A 304 -14.17 -6.88 -3.04
CA LYS A 304 -15.12 -5.76 -3.07
C LYS A 304 -15.73 -5.62 -4.47
N LYS A 305 -14.93 -5.71 -5.53
CA LYS A 305 -15.41 -5.63 -6.91
C LYS A 305 -16.38 -6.78 -7.23
N GLU A 306 -16.03 -8.01 -6.86
CA GLU A 306 -16.90 -9.18 -7.04
C GLU A 306 -18.27 -9.00 -6.39
N LEU A 307 -18.32 -8.51 -5.14
CA LEU A 307 -19.56 -8.29 -4.42
C LEU A 307 -20.43 -7.19 -5.06
N VAL A 308 -19.79 -6.11 -5.53
CA VAL A 308 -20.50 -5.03 -6.23
C VAL A 308 -21.08 -5.51 -7.56
N GLU A 309 -20.34 -6.30 -8.32
CA GLU A 309 -20.84 -6.86 -9.58
C GLU A 309 -21.93 -7.91 -9.36
N ALA A 310 -21.82 -8.75 -8.32
CA ALA A 310 -22.86 -9.70 -7.96
C ALA A 310 -24.18 -8.99 -7.57
N ALA A 311 -24.11 -7.96 -6.72
CA ALA A 311 -25.28 -7.17 -6.35
C ALA A 311 -25.90 -6.45 -7.57
N ARG A 312 -25.06 -5.92 -8.47
CA ARG A 312 -25.52 -5.30 -9.74
C ARG A 312 -26.29 -6.30 -10.62
N TYR A 313 -25.79 -7.52 -10.71
CA TYR A 313 -26.43 -8.60 -11.48
C TYR A 313 -27.76 -9.03 -10.84
N GLU A 314 -27.80 -9.23 -9.52
CA GLU A 314 -29.02 -9.58 -8.78
C GLU A 314 -30.11 -8.52 -8.93
N MET A 315 -29.74 -7.23 -8.89
CA MET A 315 -30.66 -6.11 -9.10
C MET A 315 -31.07 -5.88 -10.56
N ARG A 316 -30.54 -6.68 -11.51
CA ARG A 316 -30.82 -6.56 -12.96
C ARG A 316 -30.66 -5.15 -13.52
N LEU A 317 -29.72 -4.36 -12.99
CA LEU A 317 -29.56 -2.96 -13.36
C LEU A 317 -29.28 -2.74 -14.86
N ASP A 318 -28.72 -3.75 -15.53
CA ASP A 318 -28.47 -3.70 -16.98
C ASP A 318 -29.75 -3.79 -17.84
N GLU A 319 -30.89 -4.27 -17.30
CA GLU A 319 -32.19 -4.24 -17.99
C GLU A 319 -32.72 -2.81 -18.13
N PHE A 320 -32.35 -1.92 -17.21
CA PHE A 320 -32.77 -0.51 -17.21
C PHE A 320 -31.82 0.42 -17.96
N ARG A 321 -30.75 -0.13 -18.57
CA ARG A 321 -29.83 0.64 -19.42
C ARG A 321 -30.39 0.77 -20.84
N PRO A 322 -30.61 2.00 -21.35
CA PRO A 322 -31.13 2.19 -22.71
C PRO A 322 -30.17 1.65 -23.78
N ARG A 323 -30.67 0.71 -24.59
CA ARG A 323 -29.94 0.10 -25.72
C ARG A 323 -30.24 0.86 -27.00
N VAL A 324 -29.43 1.88 -27.29
CA VAL A 324 -29.61 2.66 -28.52
C VAL A 324 -29.21 1.83 -29.74
N LEU A 325 -30.07 1.78 -30.77
CA LEU A 325 -29.73 1.23 -32.08
C LEU A 325 -28.57 2.04 -32.68
N THR A 326 -27.46 1.37 -33.01
CA THR A 326 -26.25 1.99 -33.56
C THR A 326 -26.50 2.78 -34.85
N SER A 327 -27.54 2.41 -35.62
CA SER A 327 -27.99 3.13 -36.82
C SER A 327 -28.64 4.49 -36.55
N PHE A 328 -29.04 4.77 -35.31
CA PHE A 328 -29.69 6.03 -34.90
C PHE A 328 -28.68 7.10 -34.44
N VAL A 329 -27.40 6.75 -34.26
CA VAL A 329 -26.43 7.52 -33.45
C VAL A 329 -25.74 8.68 -34.19
N ARG A 330 -26.02 8.90 -35.48
CA ARG A 330 -25.52 10.08 -36.22
C ARG A 330 -26.47 10.48 -37.33
N ASN A 331 -27.48 11.27 -36.99
CA ASN A 331 -28.34 11.87 -38.01
C ASN A 331 -28.52 13.35 -37.69
N ARG A 332 -28.24 14.23 -38.67
CA ARG A 332 -28.39 15.70 -38.53
C ARG A 332 -29.76 16.08 -37.99
N LEU A 333 -30.78 15.31 -38.32
CA LEU A 333 -32.14 15.47 -37.81
C LEU A 333 -32.23 15.46 -36.27
N ILE A 334 -31.43 14.64 -35.59
CA ILE A 334 -31.46 14.54 -34.13
C ILE A 334 -30.74 15.74 -33.52
N ASP A 335 -29.52 16.03 -33.97
CA ASP A 335 -28.67 17.05 -33.37
C ASP A 335 -29.12 18.48 -33.72
N GLU A 336 -29.57 18.72 -34.96
CA GLU A 336 -29.91 20.05 -35.48
C GLU A 336 -31.42 20.38 -35.34
N VAL A 337 -32.29 19.37 -35.19
CA VAL A 337 -33.76 19.59 -35.15
C VAL A 337 -34.39 19.09 -33.86
N TYR A 338 -34.24 17.81 -33.50
CA TYR A 338 -34.95 17.25 -32.33
C TYR A 338 -34.39 17.69 -30.98
N LEU A 339 -33.07 17.68 -30.77
CA LEU A 339 -32.46 18.09 -29.51
C LEU A 339 -32.77 19.56 -29.15
N PRO A 340 -32.69 20.54 -30.08
CA PRO A 340 -33.10 21.91 -29.80
C PRO A 340 -34.57 22.04 -29.36
N LEU A 341 -35.48 21.20 -29.87
CA LEU A 341 -36.91 21.28 -29.55
C LEU A 341 -37.26 20.80 -28.13
N ILE A 342 -36.45 19.89 -27.57
CA ILE A 342 -36.69 19.29 -26.24
C ILE A 342 -35.68 19.76 -25.18
N GLY A 343 -34.57 20.36 -25.61
CA GLY A 343 -33.42 20.73 -24.78
C GLY A 343 -33.78 21.70 -23.65
N ASP A 344 -34.55 22.75 -23.95
CA ASP A 344 -34.95 23.75 -22.95
C ASP A 344 -35.84 23.15 -21.84
N ASN A 345 -36.69 22.18 -22.21
CA ASN A 345 -37.56 21.50 -21.24
C ASN A 345 -36.78 20.51 -20.38
N LEU A 346 -35.88 19.73 -21.00
CA LEU A 346 -34.97 18.82 -20.28
C LEU A 346 -34.04 19.59 -19.33
N ALA A 347 -33.48 20.71 -19.78
CA ALA A 347 -32.58 21.52 -18.96
C ALA A 347 -33.25 22.08 -17.70
N LYS A 348 -34.55 22.43 -17.78
CA LYS A 348 -35.37 22.80 -16.62
C LYS A 348 -35.62 21.60 -15.70
N GLN A 349 -36.07 20.46 -16.23
CA GLN A 349 -36.33 19.26 -15.42
C GLN A 349 -35.10 18.71 -14.69
N VAL A 350 -33.91 18.84 -15.30
CA VAL A 350 -32.61 18.41 -14.74
C VAL A 350 -32.00 19.47 -13.80
N GLY A 351 -32.48 20.73 -13.84
CA GLY A 351 -32.04 21.80 -12.94
C GLY A 351 -30.75 22.50 -13.36
N VAL A 352 -30.47 22.58 -14.67
CA VAL A 352 -29.25 23.18 -15.23
C VAL A 352 -29.41 24.69 -15.52
N VAL A 353 -30.65 25.20 -15.51
CA VAL A 353 -30.97 26.61 -15.76
C VAL A 353 -31.25 27.33 -14.43
N GLY A 354 -30.42 28.33 -14.09
CA GLY A 354 -30.62 29.27 -12.99
C GLY A 354 -29.60 29.16 -11.83
N GLU A 355 -28.86 30.25 -11.53
CA GLU A 355 -27.94 30.35 -10.38
C GLU A 355 -28.66 30.33 -9.00
N GLY A 356 -29.99 30.18 -8.97
CA GLY A 356 -30.82 30.07 -7.78
C GLY A 356 -31.41 28.67 -7.61
N LYS A 357 -30.68 27.76 -6.95
CA LYS A 357 -31.14 26.41 -6.60
C LYS A 357 -32.38 26.46 -5.69
N ARG A 358 -33.60 26.27 -6.23
CA ARG A 358 -34.70 25.45 -5.66
C ARG A 358 -36.05 25.54 -6.39
N THR A 359 -36.27 26.42 -7.36
CA THR A 359 -37.62 26.65 -7.93
C THR A 359 -37.86 26.09 -9.34
N ASP A 360 -36.83 25.67 -10.07
CA ASP A 360 -36.94 25.47 -11.52
C ASP A 360 -36.97 23.99 -11.95
N LEU A 361 -37.10 23.06 -11.01
CA LEU A 361 -37.14 21.59 -11.25
C LEU A 361 -38.53 21.09 -11.70
N MET A 362 -39.21 21.87 -12.55
CA MET A 362 -40.55 21.58 -13.07
C MET A 362 -40.54 21.29 -14.56
N GLY A 363 -41.39 20.36 -14.98
CA GLY A 363 -41.62 20.12 -16.39
C GLY A 363 -42.19 18.73 -16.66
N LEU A 364 -43.14 18.70 -17.59
CA LEU A 364 -43.58 17.50 -18.29
C LEU A 364 -43.22 17.70 -19.76
N LEU A 365 -42.62 16.69 -20.38
CA LEU A 365 -42.35 16.70 -21.82
C LEU A 365 -43.41 15.83 -22.52
N LEU A 366 -44.34 16.46 -23.21
CA LEU A 366 -45.34 15.75 -24.02
C LEU A 366 -44.86 15.65 -25.47
N LEU A 367 -44.62 14.43 -25.94
CA LEU A 367 -44.18 14.17 -27.31
C LEU A 367 -45.33 13.69 -28.19
N VAL A 368 -45.80 14.56 -29.09
CA VAL A 368 -46.86 14.23 -30.07
C VAL A 368 -46.25 14.10 -31.46
N SER A 369 -46.44 12.95 -32.10
CA SER A 369 -46.04 12.70 -33.49
C SER A 369 -46.85 11.54 -34.09
N PRO A 370 -46.89 11.37 -35.42
CA PRO A 370 -47.52 10.20 -36.04
C PRO A 370 -46.85 8.87 -35.63
N PRO A 371 -47.54 7.73 -35.76
CA PRO A 371 -46.97 6.42 -35.45
C PRO A 371 -45.71 6.14 -36.29
N GLY A 372 -44.67 5.57 -35.66
CA GLY A 372 -43.44 5.15 -36.36
C GLY A 372 -42.36 6.22 -36.54
N TYR A 373 -42.56 7.45 -36.04
CA TYR A 373 -41.58 8.56 -36.16
C TYR A 373 -40.48 8.55 -35.08
N GLY A 374 -40.25 7.41 -34.41
CA GLY A 374 -39.09 7.22 -33.53
C GLY A 374 -39.10 7.96 -32.18
N LYS A 375 -40.28 8.32 -31.63
CA LYS A 375 -40.39 9.00 -30.31
C LYS A 375 -39.66 8.26 -29.19
N THR A 376 -39.96 6.96 -29.05
CA THR A 376 -39.32 6.12 -28.03
C THR A 376 -37.82 6.03 -28.24
N THR A 377 -37.37 5.81 -29.49
CA THR A 377 -35.95 5.72 -29.84
C THR A 377 -35.18 7.01 -29.57
N LEU A 378 -35.82 8.17 -29.80
CA LEU A 378 -35.26 9.47 -29.46
C LEU A 378 -35.06 9.60 -27.94
N MET A 379 -36.04 9.17 -27.14
CA MET A 379 -35.96 9.24 -25.68
C MET A 379 -34.93 8.27 -25.10
N GLU A 380 -34.83 7.06 -25.64
CA GLU A 380 -33.77 6.12 -25.30
C GLU A 380 -32.38 6.69 -25.62
N TYR A 381 -32.23 7.36 -26.77
CA TYR A 381 -30.99 8.03 -27.14
C TYR A 381 -30.62 9.15 -26.16
N VAL A 382 -31.58 10.03 -25.83
CA VAL A 382 -31.37 11.12 -24.87
C VAL A 382 -31.00 10.56 -23.50
N ALA A 383 -31.73 9.56 -23.00
CA ALA A 383 -31.45 8.94 -21.72
C ALA A 383 -30.03 8.32 -21.66
N ASN A 384 -29.63 7.64 -22.74
CA ASN A 384 -28.28 7.10 -22.89
C ASN A 384 -27.20 8.21 -22.85
N ARG A 385 -27.43 9.33 -23.55
CA ARG A 385 -26.51 10.47 -23.57
C ARG A 385 -26.41 11.20 -22.24
N LEU A 386 -27.50 11.27 -21.50
CA LEU A 386 -27.55 11.88 -20.17
C LEU A 386 -27.06 10.94 -19.05
N GLY A 387 -26.89 9.64 -19.34
CA GLY A 387 -26.49 8.66 -18.34
C GLY A 387 -27.57 8.42 -17.27
N VAL A 388 -28.82 8.73 -17.59
CA VAL A 388 -29.98 8.47 -16.73
C VAL A 388 -30.58 7.11 -17.02
N ILE A 389 -31.21 6.52 -16.01
CA ILE A 389 -31.91 5.25 -16.15
C ILE A 389 -33.23 5.50 -16.89
N PHE A 390 -33.51 4.72 -17.95
CA PHE A 390 -34.69 4.92 -18.79
C PHE A 390 -35.79 3.94 -18.39
N MET A 391 -36.80 4.41 -17.65
CA MET A 391 -37.94 3.61 -17.23
C MET A 391 -39.10 3.77 -18.20
N LYS A 392 -39.17 2.88 -19.19
CA LYS A 392 -40.31 2.82 -20.13
C LYS A 392 -41.50 2.14 -19.47
N ILE A 393 -42.62 2.83 -19.39
CA ILE A 393 -43.91 2.34 -18.90
C ILE A 393 -44.88 2.24 -20.07
N ASN A 394 -45.53 1.08 -20.25
CA ASN A 394 -46.40 0.79 -21.38
C ASN A 394 -47.86 1.16 -21.08
N GLY A 395 -48.34 2.29 -21.61
CA GLY A 395 -49.71 2.77 -21.40
C GLY A 395 -50.81 1.76 -21.79
N PRO A 396 -50.73 1.10 -22.96
CA PRO A 396 -51.63 0.01 -23.33
C PRO A 396 -51.71 -1.15 -22.34
N ALA A 397 -50.60 -1.51 -21.69
CA ALA A 397 -50.56 -2.58 -20.69
C ALA A 397 -51.21 -2.16 -19.37
N ILE A 398 -51.09 -0.89 -18.98
CA ILE A 398 -51.81 -0.29 -17.85
C ILE A 398 -53.33 -0.24 -18.14
N GLY A 399 -53.70 0.30 -19.29
CA GLY A 399 -55.07 0.44 -19.75
C GLY A 399 -55.90 1.49 -19.00
N HIS A 400 -57.19 1.55 -19.34
CA HIS A 400 -58.11 2.59 -18.82
C HIS A 400 -58.73 2.30 -17.46
N ARG A 401 -58.50 1.11 -16.87
CA ARG A 401 -59.14 0.69 -15.61
C ARG A 401 -58.29 0.97 -14.37
N VAL A 402 -57.00 1.23 -14.55
CA VAL A 402 -56.09 1.53 -13.44
C VAL A 402 -56.16 3.03 -13.17
N THR A 403 -56.53 3.40 -11.95
CA THR A 403 -56.66 4.81 -11.49
C THR A 403 -55.65 5.15 -10.39
N SER A 404 -55.00 4.14 -9.79
CA SER A 404 -54.04 4.29 -8.70
C SER A 404 -52.65 3.77 -9.04
N LEU A 405 -51.69 4.05 -8.15
CA LEU A 405 -50.30 3.56 -8.22
C LEU A 405 -50.08 2.36 -7.29
N ASP A 406 -51.17 1.77 -6.79
CA ASP A 406 -51.13 0.56 -5.97
C ASP A 406 -51.15 -0.68 -6.90
N PRO A 407 -50.09 -1.51 -6.91
CA PRO A 407 -50.04 -2.75 -7.71
C PRO A 407 -51.18 -3.73 -7.39
N THR A 408 -51.75 -3.67 -6.18
CA THR A 408 -52.82 -4.57 -5.74
C THR A 408 -54.15 -4.25 -6.40
N GLU A 409 -54.38 -2.98 -6.78
CA GLU A 409 -55.59 -2.51 -7.46
C GLU A 409 -55.56 -2.72 -8.99
N ALA A 410 -54.42 -3.20 -9.53
CA ALA A 410 -54.27 -3.44 -10.96
C ALA A 410 -55.15 -4.60 -11.45
N SER A 411 -55.88 -4.34 -12.55
CA SER A 411 -56.89 -5.26 -13.10
C SER A 411 -56.33 -6.53 -13.76
N ASN A 412 -55.06 -6.56 -14.10
CA ASN A 412 -54.39 -7.71 -14.73
C ASN A 412 -52.89 -7.72 -14.42
N ALA A 413 -52.23 -8.86 -14.67
CA ALA A 413 -50.82 -9.05 -14.35
C ALA A 413 -49.87 -8.08 -15.09
N GLY A 414 -50.16 -7.75 -16.36
CA GLY A 414 -49.35 -6.79 -17.11
C GLY A 414 -49.47 -5.37 -16.58
N ALA A 415 -50.68 -4.94 -16.22
CA ALA A 415 -50.90 -3.65 -15.57
C ALA A 415 -50.21 -3.58 -14.20
N ARG A 416 -50.20 -4.69 -13.44
CA ARG A 416 -49.49 -4.77 -12.16
C ARG A 416 -47.99 -4.59 -12.34
N GLU A 417 -47.40 -5.31 -13.28
CA GLU A 417 -45.96 -5.23 -13.58
C GLU A 417 -45.54 -3.81 -13.99
N GLU A 418 -46.33 -3.11 -14.79
CA GLU A 418 -46.06 -1.71 -15.18
C GLU A 418 -46.20 -0.74 -14.00
N VAL A 419 -47.13 -0.96 -13.08
CA VAL A 419 -47.26 -0.15 -11.85
C VAL A 419 -46.10 -0.43 -10.88
N GLU A 420 -45.68 -1.68 -10.71
CA GLU A 420 -44.49 -2.03 -9.92
C GLU A 420 -43.22 -1.40 -10.48
N LYS A 421 -43.06 -1.45 -11.81
CA LYS A 421 -41.95 -0.81 -12.52
C LYS A 421 -41.94 0.72 -12.33
N LEU A 422 -43.12 1.32 -12.34
CA LEU A 422 -43.27 2.75 -12.07
C LEU A 422 -42.92 3.10 -10.61
N ASN A 423 -43.37 2.30 -9.64
CA ASN A 423 -43.02 2.51 -8.23
C ASN A 423 -41.51 2.35 -7.98
N LEU A 424 -40.86 1.36 -8.60
CA LEU A 424 -39.41 1.24 -8.57
C LEU A 424 -38.71 2.50 -9.11
N ALA A 425 -39.24 3.10 -10.17
CA ALA A 425 -38.71 4.35 -10.74
C ALA A 425 -38.80 5.52 -9.76
N LEU A 426 -39.89 5.58 -9.00
CA LEU A 426 -40.12 6.61 -7.99
C LEU A 426 -39.24 6.39 -6.75
N GLU A 427 -39.06 5.14 -6.30
CA GLU A 427 -38.17 4.78 -5.18
C GLU A 427 -36.70 5.10 -5.48
N MET A 428 -36.27 4.92 -6.73
CA MET A 428 -34.92 5.26 -7.16
C MET A 428 -34.61 6.76 -7.00
N GLY A 429 -35.63 7.62 -7.08
CA GLY A 429 -35.65 9.03 -6.67
C GLY A 429 -34.83 10.00 -7.53
N ASP A 430 -33.58 9.65 -7.85
CA ASP A 430 -32.63 10.46 -8.58
C ASP A 430 -32.11 9.75 -9.85
N ASN A 431 -31.79 10.53 -10.87
CA ASN A 431 -31.14 10.05 -12.10
C ASN A 431 -31.96 9.02 -12.92
N VAL A 432 -33.29 9.12 -12.86
CA VAL A 432 -34.26 8.29 -13.61
C VAL A 432 -35.10 9.17 -14.54
N MET A 433 -35.34 8.69 -15.76
CA MET A 433 -36.30 9.23 -16.72
C MET A 433 -37.49 8.29 -16.83
N ILE A 434 -38.65 8.73 -16.35
CA ILE A 434 -39.92 8.00 -16.49
C ILE A 434 -40.54 8.37 -17.84
N TYR A 435 -40.75 7.36 -18.70
CA TYR A 435 -41.34 7.53 -20.02
C TYR A 435 -42.64 6.73 -20.10
N LEU A 436 -43.78 7.43 -20.02
CA LEU A 436 -45.10 6.84 -20.22
C LEU A 436 -45.42 6.81 -21.72
N ASP A 437 -45.36 5.63 -22.33
CA ASP A 437 -45.65 5.43 -23.75
C ASP A 437 -47.16 5.32 -23.98
N ASP A 438 -47.63 5.78 -25.15
CA ASP A 438 -49.01 5.59 -25.59
C ASP A 438 -50.08 5.99 -24.54
N ILE A 439 -49.91 7.17 -23.93
CA ILE A 439 -50.73 7.69 -22.82
C ILE A 439 -52.23 7.78 -23.14
N GLN A 440 -52.61 7.81 -24.41
CA GLN A 440 -54.01 7.79 -24.85
C GLN A 440 -54.76 6.53 -24.42
N HIS A 441 -54.05 5.47 -24.01
CA HIS A 441 -54.63 4.22 -23.49
C HIS A 441 -54.73 4.18 -21.96
N CYS A 442 -54.26 5.22 -21.26
CA CYS A 442 -54.32 5.31 -19.80
C CYS A 442 -55.63 5.96 -19.32
N ASN A 443 -55.95 5.77 -18.04
CA ASN A 443 -57.04 6.50 -17.40
C ASN A 443 -56.64 7.97 -17.10
N PRO A 444 -57.51 8.97 -17.37
CA PRO A 444 -57.24 10.36 -17.01
C PRO A 444 -56.92 10.60 -15.52
N GLU A 445 -57.57 9.88 -14.60
CA GLU A 445 -57.33 9.98 -13.15
C GLU A 445 -55.91 9.51 -12.79
N LEU A 446 -55.42 8.45 -13.45
CA LEU A 446 -54.04 8.00 -13.28
C LEU A 446 -53.05 9.06 -13.80
N LEU A 447 -53.30 9.61 -15.00
CA LEU A 447 -52.45 10.64 -15.60
C LEU A 447 -52.39 11.91 -14.74
N GLN A 448 -53.48 12.27 -14.05
CA GLN A 448 -53.52 13.41 -13.16
C GLN A 448 -52.47 13.32 -12.04
N LYS A 449 -52.14 12.10 -11.56
CA LYS A 449 -51.10 11.89 -10.54
C LYS A 449 -49.70 12.25 -11.02
N PHE A 450 -49.44 12.19 -12.32
CA PHE A 450 -48.15 12.59 -12.89
C PHE A 450 -48.01 14.11 -13.01
N ILE A 451 -49.13 14.84 -13.11
CA ILE A 451 -49.11 16.31 -13.12
C ILE A 451 -48.54 16.83 -11.80
N SER A 452 -48.89 16.22 -10.67
CA SER A 452 -48.33 16.58 -9.34
C SER A 452 -46.85 16.22 -9.17
N LEU A 453 -46.33 15.20 -9.88
CA LEU A 453 -44.88 14.90 -9.90
C LEU A 453 -44.08 15.97 -10.65
N CYS A 454 -44.71 16.64 -11.61
CA CYS A 454 -44.07 17.64 -12.46
C CYS A 454 -44.09 19.06 -11.86
N ASP A 455 -44.76 19.24 -10.71
CA ASP A 455 -44.85 20.49 -9.96
C ASP A 455 -43.70 20.61 -8.91
N ALA A 456 -43.48 21.81 -8.35
CA ALA A 456 -42.39 22.15 -7.42
C ALA A 456 -42.18 21.15 -6.30
N GLN A 457 -43.29 20.56 -5.83
CA GLN A 457 -43.30 19.73 -4.64
C GLN A 457 -42.82 18.30 -4.90
N ARG A 458 -42.85 17.81 -6.16
CA ARG A 458 -42.53 16.43 -6.56
C ARG A 458 -43.08 15.38 -5.57
N LYS A 459 -44.34 15.51 -5.20
CA LYS A 459 -45.02 14.60 -4.28
C LYS A 459 -46.19 13.92 -4.99
N ILE A 460 -46.31 12.63 -4.75
CA ILE A 460 -47.49 11.84 -5.05
C ILE A 460 -48.06 11.32 -3.74
N GLU A 461 -49.37 11.42 -3.57
CA GLU A 461 -50.07 10.75 -2.48
C GLU A 461 -50.42 9.32 -2.90
N GLY A 462 -50.07 8.34 -2.05
CA GLY A 462 -50.41 6.92 -2.25
C GLY A 462 -49.34 6.07 -2.94
N VAL A 463 -48.06 6.39 -2.77
CA VAL A 463 -46.90 5.50 -3.02
C VAL A 463 -46.19 5.26 -1.71
#